data_AF-A0A1Q6VRX2-F1
#
_entry.id   AF-A0A1Q6VRX2-F1
#
_cell.length_a   1.000
_cell.length_b   1.000
_cell.length_c   1.000
_cell.angle_alpha   90.00
_cell.angle_beta   90.00
_cell.angle_gamma   90.00
#
_symmetry.space_group_name_H-M   'P 1'
#
loop_
_entity.id
_entity.type
_entity.pdbx_description
1 polymer ?
#
loop_
_entity_poly.entity_id
_entity_poly.type
_entity_poly.pdbx_seq_one_letter_code
_entity_poly.pdbx_strand_id
1 'polypeptide(L)'
;MANLSAVLFGIAIWLALFLGSPCAHGAVAKQSGRGTDARQTKGTPTIAATPERVEVTAASGSTEIGWNTGNGSTGFVFVTANGREPVLVAKGPEGSRVISWIRTGSYIFELYGDAERRALLATVTVSGVAEPGSPPRTGLLHRQLRWLLVAVLFAVLYFAVYLSSTGPQRTEFPAEPTTSPQPLHVARNLLLGLAAFICVDGVVFHTRLYTSILAPDSYAGRMAVITRAEKHRASSGLKEVLVLGDSRMAEGFSAAVANELSSVAGLKFVNVAEPACAVNIWHYVLREVDPTGRRYWAIVVPYGIGFEPNSADPLRISMAAPLLRYGDCFNFASAFQRWSGRFRAFTACILRGSAFQSDLVDFLEHPSARARSVQLEAKTLHSRDVYKGRDSDIVGTSYDPKTGQVTLPPRLTEAQREAVRDSLVKPSQSETQDFLRMQRDGIQKILKRYSASPTAIVLTPVPRGPFAGLPGASMTFHAAFPTVPTQKAVLSLPEQTFDFLEKPEYYFDGLHLNAKGRQGFTETLVAQLVGHLQSADSDGQLHSDSKTVAGRFSSGIHGSGNRSSRDNHISNKLMNEAN
;
A
#
# COMPACT_ATOMS: atom_id res chain seq x y z
N MET A 1 8.25 -41.08 -13.50
CA MET A 1 9.68 -41.22 -13.14
C MET A 1 10.51 -39.97 -13.50
N ALA A 2 10.29 -39.33 -14.67
CA ALA A 2 11.04 -38.13 -15.08
C ALA A 2 10.84 -36.86 -14.20
N ASN A 3 9.66 -36.70 -13.58
CA ASN A 3 9.37 -35.52 -12.73
C ASN A 3 9.88 -35.63 -11.28
N LEU A 4 10.33 -36.82 -10.84
CA LEU A 4 10.86 -37.00 -9.50
C LEU A 4 12.31 -36.47 -9.38
N SER A 5 13.09 -36.60 -10.46
CA SER A 5 14.43 -36.01 -10.55
C SER A 5 14.39 -34.49 -10.53
N ALA A 6 13.41 -33.85 -11.19
CA ALA A 6 13.29 -32.39 -11.18
C ALA A 6 12.95 -31.83 -9.78
N VAL A 7 12.10 -32.52 -9.03
CA VAL A 7 11.75 -32.16 -7.64
C VAL A 7 12.94 -32.36 -6.70
N LEU A 8 13.68 -33.46 -6.84
CA LEU A 8 14.88 -33.74 -6.04
C LEU A 8 16.03 -32.79 -6.38
N PHE A 9 16.17 -32.39 -7.65
CA PHE A 9 17.15 -31.40 -8.09
C PHE A 9 16.81 -29.99 -7.56
N GLY A 10 15.51 -29.64 -7.52
CA GLY A 10 15.02 -28.41 -6.89
C GLY A 10 15.32 -28.37 -5.38
N ILE A 11 15.15 -29.49 -4.68
CA ILE A 11 15.48 -29.62 -3.24
C ILE A 11 16.99 -29.57 -3.01
N ALA A 12 17.81 -30.15 -3.88
CA ALA A 12 19.27 -30.13 -3.77
C ALA A 12 19.86 -28.73 -4.02
N ILE A 13 19.32 -27.98 -4.99
CA ILE A 13 19.68 -26.56 -5.22
C ILE A 13 19.24 -25.69 -4.04
N TRP A 14 18.06 -25.99 -3.47
CA TRP A 14 17.58 -25.36 -2.24
C TRP A 14 18.51 -25.61 -1.05
N LEU A 15 19.08 -26.81 -0.92
CA LEU A 15 20.07 -27.14 0.12
C LEU A 15 21.45 -26.50 -0.12
N ALA A 16 21.92 -26.45 -1.37
CA ALA A 16 23.22 -25.87 -1.72
C ALA A 16 23.27 -24.34 -1.52
N LEU A 17 22.16 -23.64 -1.81
CA LEU A 17 22.04 -22.20 -1.61
C LEU A 17 21.93 -21.79 -0.13
N PHE A 18 21.56 -22.70 0.76
CA PHE A 18 21.50 -22.46 2.21
C PHE A 18 22.80 -22.79 2.97
N LEU A 19 23.78 -23.45 2.35
CA LEU A 19 24.97 -24.01 3.02
C LEU A 19 26.32 -23.43 2.55
N GLY A 20 26.37 -22.57 1.53
CA GLY A 20 27.62 -22.01 1.02
C GLY A 20 27.95 -20.61 1.54
N SER A 21 29.00 -20.47 2.35
CA SER A 21 29.76 -19.22 2.49
C SER A 21 31.26 -19.54 2.50
N PRO A 22 32.07 -18.96 1.60
CA PRO A 22 33.52 -19.06 1.70
C PRO A 22 34.04 -17.97 2.64
N CYS A 23 34.57 -18.37 3.79
CA CYS A 23 35.49 -17.54 4.57
C CYS A 23 36.85 -17.53 3.89
N ALA A 24 37.39 -16.34 3.60
CA ALA A 24 38.82 -16.14 3.38
C ALA A 24 39.31 -15.07 4.37
N HIS A 25 40.11 -15.53 5.35
CA HIS A 25 40.82 -14.69 6.30
C HIS A 25 42.05 -14.07 5.62
N GLY A 26 42.20 -12.74 5.72
CA GLY A 26 43.43 -12.02 5.42
C GLY A 26 43.84 -11.20 6.64
N ALA A 27 44.88 -11.64 7.33
CA ALA A 27 45.46 -10.97 8.49
C ALA A 27 46.25 -9.72 8.07
N VAL A 28 46.13 -8.62 8.84
CA VAL A 28 47.12 -7.54 8.82
C VAL A 28 47.41 -7.10 10.26
N ALA A 29 48.71 -7.00 10.53
CA ALA A 29 49.34 -6.78 11.82
C ALA A 29 49.10 -5.37 12.41
N LYS A 30 49.06 -5.31 13.74
CA LYS A 30 49.18 -4.09 14.54
C LYS A 30 50.62 -3.58 14.49
N GLN A 31 50.80 -2.27 14.44
CA GLN A 31 51.93 -1.62 15.10
C GLN A 31 51.47 -0.34 15.80
N SER A 32 51.75 -0.29 17.09
CA SER A 32 51.49 0.81 18.03
C SER A 32 52.76 1.61 18.21
N GLY A 33 52.66 2.93 18.25
CA GLY A 33 53.74 3.83 18.66
C GLY A 33 53.15 5.09 19.28
N ARG A 34 53.38 5.25 20.59
CA ARG A 34 52.99 6.38 21.44
C ARG A 34 54.22 7.25 21.66
N GLY A 35 54.08 8.58 21.64
CA GLY A 35 55.16 9.51 22.03
C GLY A 35 54.79 10.97 21.81
N THR A 36 54.70 11.70 22.91
CA THR A 36 54.36 13.12 23.12
C THR A 36 55.48 14.08 22.70
N ASP A 37 55.14 15.26 22.14
CA ASP A 37 55.46 16.57 22.75
C ASP A 37 55.00 17.77 21.92
N ALA A 38 54.58 18.82 22.62
CA ALA A 38 53.95 20.03 22.10
C ALA A 38 54.97 21.03 21.51
N ARG A 39 54.70 21.48 20.29
CA ARG A 39 55.23 22.70 19.68
C ARG A 39 54.08 23.37 18.93
N GLN A 40 53.75 24.63 19.24
CA GLN A 40 52.78 25.40 18.46
C GLN A 40 53.36 25.67 17.06
N THR A 41 53.12 24.73 16.17
CA THR A 41 53.34 24.79 14.73
C THR A 41 51.97 24.92 14.06
N LYS A 42 51.89 25.54 12.86
CA LYS A 42 50.76 25.36 11.94
C LYS A 42 50.29 23.91 12.04
N GLY A 43 49.10 23.70 12.57
CA GLY A 43 48.63 22.37 12.90
C GLY A 43 48.62 21.54 11.63
N THR A 44 49.09 20.30 11.70
CA THR A 44 48.71 19.33 10.68
C THR A 44 47.19 19.25 10.71
N PRO A 45 46.49 19.39 9.57
CA PRO A 45 45.04 19.23 9.56
C PRO A 45 44.67 17.84 10.09
N THR A 46 43.69 17.78 10.97
CA THR A 46 43.25 16.54 11.62
C THR A 46 41.76 16.35 11.45
N ILE A 47 41.35 15.10 11.24
CA ILE A 47 39.97 14.64 11.41
C ILE A 47 39.99 13.33 12.21
N ALA A 48 39.12 13.19 13.19
CA ALA A 48 39.06 12.03 14.07
C ALA A 48 37.61 11.66 14.39
N ALA A 49 37.36 10.39 14.66
CA ALA A 49 36.04 9.87 15.01
C ALA A 49 36.06 9.19 16.37
N THR A 50 35.05 9.47 17.21
CA THR A 50 34.95 8.89 18.56
C THR A 50 33.55 8.30 18.76
N PRO A 51 33.38 6.96 18.76
CA PRO A 51 34.37 5.93 18.40
C PRO A 51 34.52 5.73 16.89
N GLU A 52 35.70 5.33 16.41
CA GLU A 52 35.92 4.86 15.02
C GLU A 52 35.22 3.53 14.73
N ARG A 53 35.04 2.69 15.77
CA ARG A 53 34.26 1.45 15.69
C ARG A 53 32.97 1.63 16.47
N VAL A 54 31.85 1.72 15.76
CA VAL A 54 30.53 1.96 16.34
C VAL A 54 29.78 0.65 16.49
N GLU A 55 29.39 0.30 17.72
CA GLU A 55 28.53 -0.84 17.98
C GLU A 55 27.07 -0.48 17.66
N VAL A 56 26.42 -1.29 16.82
CA VAL A 56 25.05 -1.05 16.36
C VAL A 56 24.09 -2.00 17.10
N THR A 57 23.44 -1.54 18.17
CA THR A 57 22.58 -2.36 19.06
C THR A 57 21.08 -2.29 18.71
N ALA A 58 20.61 -1.21 18.08
CA ALA A 58 19.19 -0.96 17.82
C ALA A 58 18.93 -0.19 16.50
N ALA A 59 19.44 -0.71 15.38
CA ALA A 59 19.32 -0.22 14.00
C ALA A 59 20.24 0.95 13.56
N SER A 60 20.83 1.71 14.48
CA SER A 60 21.95 2.63 14.22
C SER A 60 22.79 2.85 15.48
N GLY A 61 24.03 3.29 15.30
CA GLY A 61 24.90 3.77 16.36
C GLY A 61 25.41 5.18 16.06
N SER A 62 26.15 5.76 17.00
CA SER A 62 26.65 7.12 16.91
C SER A 62 28.17 7.20 16.98
N THR A 63 28.75 8.10 16.19
CA THR A 63 30.14 8.53 16.33
C THR A 63 30.20 10.05 16.30
N GLU A 64 31.16 10.63 17.01
CA GLU A 64 31.43 12.07 16.97
C GLU A 64 32.64 12.33 16.07
N ILE A 65 32.48 13.17 15.04
CA ILE A 65 33.53 13.57 14.10
C ILE A 65 34.06 14.94 14.48
N GLY A 66 35.30 15.00 14.97
CA GLY A 66 36.03 16.23 15.24
C GLY A 66 37.02 16.56 14.12
N TRP A 67 37.13 17.83 13.73
CA TRP A 67 38.10 18.28 12.72
C TRP A 67 38.76 19.61 13.07
N ASN A 68 39.96 19.82 12.51
CA ASN A 68 40.72 21.07 12.57
C ASN A 68 41.57 21.20 11.30
N THR A 69 41.53 22.34 10.61
CA THR A 69 42.33 22.57 9.39
C THR A 69 43.78 22.95 9.69
N GLY A 70 44.10 23.26 10.94
CA GLY A 70 45.44 23.55 11.46
C GLY A 70 46.04 24.89 11.02
N ASN A 71 45.48 25.51 9.98
CA ASN A 71 45.87 26.82 9.45
C ASN A 71 44.80 27.91 9.65
N GLY A 72 43.66 27.57 10.27
CA GLY A 72 42.53 28.48 10.49
C GLY A 72 41.68 28.79 9.26
N SER A 73 42.00 28.21 8.10
CA SER A 73 41.17 28.31 6.89
C SER A 73 39.92 27.45 7.04
N THR A 74 38.86 27.77 6.29
CA THR A 74 37.61 27.00 6.34
C THR A 74 37.78 25.63 5.71
N GLY A 75 37.53 24.56 6.47
CA GLY A 75 37.49 23.19 5.98
C GLY A 75 36.08 22.71 5.64
N PHE A 76 35.99 21.67 4.81
CA PHE A 76 34.75 21.02 4.37
C PHE A 76 34.84 19.52 4.67
N VAL A 77 33.94 19.02 5.52
CA VAL A 77 33.91 17.59 5.89
C VAL A 77 32.87 16.87 5.06
N PHE A 78 33.29 15.89 4.27
CA PHE A 78 32.44 15.01 3.48
C PHE A 78 32.38 13.61 4.07
N VAL A 79 31.29 12.89 3.82
CA VAL A 79 31.17 11.46 4.15
C VAL A 79 30.84 10.65 2.91
N THR A 80 31.54 9.54 2.75
CA THR A 80 31.31 8.52 1.72
C THR A 80 30.86 7.24 2.40
N ALA A 81 29.63 6.80 2.15
CA ALA A 81 29.06 5.60 2.77
C ALA A 81 28.98 4.45 1.77
N ASN A 82 29.64 3.31 2.05
CA ASN A 82 29.56 2.09 1.24
C ASN A 82 29.73 2.32 -0.29
N GLY A 83 30.66 3.21 -0.69
CA GLY A 83 30.95 3.51 -2.09
C GLY A 83 29.94 4.40 -2.83
N ARG A 84 29.00 5.05 -2.11
CA ARG A 84 28.06 6.05 -2.66
C ARG A 84 28.73 7.42 -2.83
N GLU A 85 28.08 8.33 -3.57
CA GLU A 85 28.59 9.69 -3.75
C GLU A 85 28.82 10.43 -2.41
N PRO A 86 29.91 11.20 -2.26
CA PRO A 86 30.23 11.90 -1.02
C PRO A 86 29.27 13.04 -0.71
N VAL A 87 28.81 13.15 0.53
CA VAL A 87 27.87 14.19 1.00
C VAL A 87 28.55 15.12 1.99
N LEU A 88 28.38 16.44 1.84
CA LEU A 88 28.89 17.42 2.80
C LEU A 88 28.15 17.32 4.13
N VAL A 89 28.89 17.10 5.22
CA VAL A 89 28.34 16.95 6.57
C VAL A 89 28.77 18.06 7.51
N ALA A 90 29.84 18.82 7.25
CA ALA A 90 30.16 19.98 8.08
C ALA A 90 31.08 20.97 7.35
N LYS A 91 31.14 22.20 7.87
CA LYS A 91 32.03 23.26 7.39
C LYS A 91 32.54 24.09 8.57
N GLY A 92 33.81 24.48 8.54
CA GLY A 92 34.42 25.34 9.56
C GLY A 92 35.93 25.13 9.65
N PRO A 93 36.69 26.08 10.21
CA PRO A 93 38.13 25.92 10.44
C PRO A 93 38.44 24.82 11.46
N GLU A 94 37.54 24.63 12.43
CA GLU A 94 37.53 23.54 13.38
C GLU A 94 36.09 23.28 13.83
N GLY A 95 35.82 22.11 14.39
CA GLY A 95 34.50 21.78 14.93
C GLY A 95 34.35 20.32 15.29
N SER A 96 33.20 19.99 15.88
CA SER A 96 32.78 18.63 16.16
C SER A 96 31.33 18.42 15.76
N ARG A 97 31.00 17.24 15.22
CA ARG A 97 29.63 16.88 14.83
C ARG A 97 29.33 15.42 15.16
N VAL A 98 28.24 15.20 15.90
CA VAL A 98 27.71 13.86 16.16
C VAL A 98 26.96 13.33 14.94
N ILE A 99 27.32 12.13 14.51
CA ILE A 99 26.70 11.34 13.44
C ILE A 99 25.97 10.17 14.08
N SER A 100 24.65 10.30 14.28
CA SER A 100 23.82 9.33 15.01
C SER A 100 23.20 8.22 14.15
N TRP A 101 23.56 8.14 12.87
CA TRP A 101 22.96 7.25 11.88
C TRP A 101 23.93 6.19 11.34
N ILE A 102 25.07 5.95 12.00
CA ILE A 102 26.03 4.92 11.59
C ILE A 102 25.35 3.55 11.64
N ARG A 103 25.38 2.81 10.54
CA ARG A 103 24.87 1.43 10.46
C ARG A 103 26.03 0.47 10.23
N THR A 104 25.75 -0.82 10.14
CA THR A 104 26.76 -1.80 9.74
C THR A 104 27.32 -1.47 8.35
N GLY A 105 28.63 -1.29 8.24
CA GLY A 105 29.28 -0.84 7.01
C GLY A 105 30.50 0.06 7.26
N SER A 106 31.09 0.57 6.19
CA SER A 106 32.26 1.45 6.24
C SER A 106 31.91 2.85 5.74
N TYR A 107 32.33 3.85 6.52
CA TYR A 107 32.10 5.27 6.26
C TYR A 107 33.44 5.99 6.26
N ILE A 108 33.78 6.66 5.15
CA ILE A 108 35.01 7.44 5.04
C ILE A 108 34.64 8.91 5.18
N PHE A 109 35.17 9.56 6.20
CA PHE A 109 35.04 11.00 6.40
C PHE A 109 36.31 11.69 5.91
N GLU A 110 36.15 12.66 5.01
CA GLU A 110 37.24 13.36 4.35
C GLU A 110 37.14 14.86 4.65
N LEU A 111 38.22 15.46 5.15
CA LEU A 111 38.34 16.91 5.35
C LEU A 111 39.04 17.51 4.14
N TYR A 112 38.43 18.48 3.47
CA TYR A 112 38.98 19.21 2.34
C TYR A 112 39.20 20.69 2.66
N GLY A 113 40.16 21.33 1.98
CA GLY A 113 40.41 22.77 2.06
C GLY A 113 39.53 23.62 1.14
N ASP A 114 38.80 22.99 0.22
CA ASP A 114 37.92 23.62 -0.77
C ASP A 114 36.63 22.82 -0.97
N ALA A 115 35.58 23.48 -1.48
CA ALA A 115 34.28 22.87 -1.70
C ALA A 115 34.27 21.91 -2.90
N GLU A 116 35.14 22.15 -3.88
CA GLU A 116 35.31 21.35 -5.10
C GLU A 116 36.11 20.06 -4.88
N ARG A 117 36.53 19.79 -3.63
CA ARG A 117 37.25 18.58 -3.19
C ARG A 117 38.61 18.39 -3.89
N ARG A 118 39.34 19.47 -4.18
CA ARG A 118 40.65 19.44 -4.85
C ARG A 118 41.83 19.25 -3.89
N ALA A 119 41.71 19.74 -2.66
CA ALA A 119 42.75 19.70 -1.64
C ALA A 119 42.31 18.87 -0.43
N LEU A 120 42.55 17.56 -0.46
CA LEU A 120 42.30 16.67 0.68
C LEU A 120 43.31 16.97 1.80
N LEU A 121 42.79 17.30 2.98
CA LEU A 121 43.58 17.66 4.17
C LEU A 121 43.77 16.48 5.12
N ALA A 122 42.70 15.70 5.40
CA ALA A 122 42.77 14.53 6.28
C ALA A 122 41.59 13.56 6.03
N THR A 123 41.70 12.31 6.49
CA THR A 123 40.64 11.29 6.37
C THR A 123 40.55 10.41 7.60
N VAL A 124 39.35 9.95 7.95
CA VAL A 124 39.09 8.95 9.01
C VAL A 124 38.03 7.96 8.54
N THR A 125 38.22 6.69 8.87
CA THR A 125 37.27 5.63 8.53
C THR A 125 36.52 5.18 9.77
N VAL A 126 35.19 5.22 9.72
CA VAL A 126 34.31 4.71 10.77
C VAL A 126 33.68 3.41 10.31
N SER A 127 33.81 2.37 11.13
CA SER A 127 33.22 1.04 10.90
C SER A 127 32.07 0.80 11.85
N GLY A 128 30.86 0.64 11.33
CA GLY A 128 29.75 0.11 12.12
C GLY A 128 29.83 -1.40 12.17
N VAL A 129 29.96 -1.97 13.37
CA VAL A 129 29.99 -3.41 13.60
C VAL A 129 28.76 -3.84 14.39
N ALA A 130 28.17 -4.97 14.01
CA ALA A 130 27.13 -5.58 14.82
C ALA A 130 27.76 -6.11 16.11
N GLU A 131 27.08 -5.90 17.25
CA GLU A 131 27.51 -6.43 18.54
C GLU A 131 27.72 -7.96 18.44
N PRO A 132 28.88 -8.52 18.84
CA PRO A 132 29.05 -9.96 18.98
C PRO A 132 28.42 -10.43 20.29
N GLY A 133 27.08 -10.39 20.36
CA GLY A 133 26.31 -10.74 21.55
C GLY A 133 25.36 -11.90 21.31
N SER A 134 25.78 -13.11 21.71
CA SER A 134 25.00 -14.35 21.94
C SER A 134 24.16 -14.90 20.77
N PRO A 135 24.13 -16.23 20.52
CA PRO A 135 23.31 -16.79 19.45
C PRO A 135 21.85 -16.36 19.69
N PRO A 136 21.20 -15.73 18.71
CA PRO A 136 19.96 -15.03 18.97
C PRO A 136 18.87 -16.05 19.30
N ARG A 137 17.97 -15.72 20.23
CA ARG A 137 16.74 -16.50 20.50
C ARG A 137 15.88 -16.68 19.24
N THR A 138 16.13 -15.95 18.16
CA THR A 138 15.56 -16.17 16.82
C THR A 138 16.23 -17.31 16.05
N GLY A 139 17.52 -17.59 16.25
CA GLY A 139 18.17 -18.78 15.73
C GLY A 139 17.67 -20.03 16.46
N LEU A 140 17.41 -19.93 17.76
CA LEU A 140 16.76 -21.00 18.51
C LEU A 140 15.29 -21.16 18.11
N LEU A 141 14.51 -20.09 17.92
CA LEU A 141 13.12 -20.18 17.44
C LEU A 141 13.03 -20.64 15.98
N HIS A 142 13.96 -20.26 15.09
CA HIS A 142 13.93 -20.70 13.69
C HIS A 142 14.49 -22.11 13.53
N ARG A 143 15.50 -22.52 14.33
CA ARG A 143 15.97 -23.91 14.45
C ARG A 143 14.94 -24.78 15.14
N GLN A 144 14.28 -24.30 16.21
CA GLN A 144 13.19 -25.01 16.87
C GLN A 144 11.97 -25.07 15.97
N LEU A 145 11.57 -24.02 15.26
CA LEU A 145 10.46 -24.04 14.30
C LEU A 145 10.76 -24.92 13.08
N ARG A 146 12.04 -25.02 12.65
CA ARG A 146 12.50 -26.02 11.67
C ARG A 146 12.38 -27.43 12.22
N TRP A 147 12.83 -27.69 13.46
CA TRP A 147 12.65 -28.99 14.11
C TRP A 147 11.19 -29.28 14.46
N LEU A 148 10.35 -28.27 14.67
CA LEU A 148 8.92 -28.40 14.95
C LEU A 148 8.16 -28.68 13.66
N LEU A 149 8.53 -28.07 12.54
CA LEU A 149 8.03 -28.43 11.20
C LEU A 149 8.49 -29.83 10.79
N VAL A 150 9.75 -30.18 11.02
CA VAL A 150 10.27 -31.54 10.79
C VAL A 150 9.59 -32.52 11.72
N ALA A 151 9.36 -32.19 13.00
CA ALA A 151 8.68 -33.05 13.96
C ALA A 151 7.18 -33.16 13.68
N VAL A 152 6.51 -32.10 13.19
CA VAL A 152 5.12 -32.14 12.74
C VAL A 152 5.01 -32.93 11.46
N LEU A 153 5.93 -32.77 10.51
CA LEU A 153 5.99 -33.58 9.30
C LEU A 153 6.26 -35.05 9.65
N PHE A 154 7.22 -35.34 10.54
CA PHE A 154 7.49 -36.68 11.05
C PHE A 154 6.32 -37.22 11.87
N ALA A 155 5.58 -36.40 12.62
CA ALA A 155 4.40 -36.83 13.37
C ALA A 155 3.26 -37.14 12.42
N VAL A 156 3.03 -36.31 11.39
CA VAL A 156 2.04 -36.57 10.33
C VAL A 156 2.43 -37.82 9.54
N LEU A 157 3.71 -37.98 9.20
CA LEU A 157 4.22 -39.16 8.49
C LEU A 157 4.18 -40.40 9.40
N TYR A 158 4.49 -40.26 10.68
CA TYR A 158 4.43 -41.32 11.69
C TYR A 158 2.99 -41.72 11.95
N PHE A 159 2.05 -40.80 12.12
CA PHE A 159 0.63 -41.13 12.23
C PHE A 159 0.09 -41.70 10.92
N ALA A 160 0.51 -41.19 9.77
CA ALA A 160 0.15 -41.79 8.49
C ALA A 160 0.69 -43.22 8.38
N VAL A 161 1.96 -43.48 8.72
CA VAL A 161 2.58 -44.82 8.68
C VAL A 161 2.04 -45.74 9.77
N TYR A 162 1.85 -45.28 11.00
CA TYR A 162 1.29 -46.02 12.13
C TYR A 162 -0.19 -46.38 11.92
N LEU A 163 -0.95 -45.47 11.30
CA LEU A 163 -2.35 -45.72 10.95
C LEU A 163 -2.51 -46.45 9.60
N SER A 164 -1.45 -46.52 8.78
CA SER A 164 -1.37 -47.32 7.55
C SER A 164 -0.65 -48.67 7.75
N SER A 165 0.02 -48.88 8.89
CA SER A 165 0.63 -50.15 9.21
C SER A 165 -0.47 -51.11 9.63
N THR A 166 -0.83 -51.99 8.71
CA THR A 166 -1.55 -53.21 9.04
C THR A 166 -0.74 -53.95 10.10
N GLY A 167 -1.33 -54.18 11.28
CA GLY A 167 -0.76 -55.05 12.30
C GLY A 167 -0.39 -56.45 11.75
N PRO A 168 0.28 -57.29 12.54
CA PRO A 168 1.01 -58.47 12.06
C PRO A 168 0.16 -59.33 11.12
N GLN A 169 0.77 -59.76 10.00
CA GLN A 169 0.17 -60.69 9.04
C GLN A 169 -0.32 -61.93 9.80
N ARG A 170 -1.64 -62.06 9.93
CA ARG A 170 -2.29 -63.29 10.39
C ARG A 170 -2.16 -64.32 9.27
N THR A 171 -1.49 -65.43 9.55
CA THR A 171 -1.33 -66.58 8.64
C THR A 171 -2.51 -67.55 8.69
N GLU A 172 -3.59 -67.22 9.40
CA GLU A 172 -4.83 -67.99 9.41
C GLU A 172 -6.01 -67.04 9.19
N PHE A 173 -6.86 -67.36 8.21
CA PHE A 173 -8.10 -66.63 7.92
C PHE A 173 -9.14 -66.96 9.00
N PRO A 174 -9.51 -66.03 9.90
CA PRO A 174 -10.71 -66.20 10.70
C PRO A 174 -11.91 -65.88 9.80
N ALA A 175 -13.02 -66.59 9.99
CA ALA A 175 -14.29 -66.29 9.33
C ALA A 175 -14.59 -64.79 9.39
N GLU A 176 -14.93 -64.22 8.24
CA GLU A 176 -15.12 -62.79 8.01
C GLU A 176 -16.17 -62.25 9.00
N PRO A 177 -15.82 -61.35 9.93
CA PRO A 177 -16.83 -60.69 10.75
C PRO A 177 -17.63 -59.75 9.83
N THR A 178 -18.94 -59.96 9.77
CA THR A 178 -19.92 -59.25 8.91
C THR A 178 -20.05 -57.74 9.15
N THR A 179 -19.17 -57.15 9.96
CA THR A 179 -19.06 -55.70 10.17
C THR A 179 -17.59 -55.27 10.25
N SER A 180 -16.96 -55.11 9.09
CA SER A 180 -15.63 -54.53 8.97
C SER A 180 -15.67 -53.00 9.24
N PRO A 181 -14.83 -52.43 10.14
CA PRO A 181 -14.76 -50.99 10.38
C PRO A 181 -14.03 -50.20 9.27
N GLN A 182 -13.79 -50.81 8.10
CA GLN A 182 -13.14 -50.17 6.95
C GLN A 182 -13.71 -48.78 6.59
N PRO A 183 -15.05 -48.55 6.57
CA PRO A 183 -15.60 -47.22 6.29
C PRO A 183 -15.15 -46.17 7.31
N LEU A 184 -15.02 -46.57 8.58
CA LEU A 184 -14.64 -45.70 9.68
C LEU A 184 -13.16 -45.29 9.59
N HIS A 185 -12.29 -46.21 9.16
CA HIS A 185 -10.87 -45.92 8.92
C HIS A 185 -10.65 -45.02 7.70
N VAL A 186 -11.39 -45.24 6.61
CA VAL A 186 -11.33 -44.38 5.41
C VAL A 186 -11.82 -42.98 5.74
N ALA A 187 -12.97 -42.84 6.40
CA ALA A 187 -13.51 -41.56 6.82
C ALA A 187 -12.55 -40.82 7.77
N ARG A 188 -11.99 -41.51 8.77
CA ARG A 188 -10.99 -40.93 9.68
C ARG A 188 -9.76 -40.43 8.94
N ASN A 189 -9.16 -41.26 8.07
CA ASN A 189 -7.94 -40.88 7.36
C ASN A 189 -8.19 -39.71 6.39
N LEU A 190 -9.36 -39.67 5.74
CA LEU A 190 -9.77 -38.55 4.89
C LEU A 190 -9.95 -37.26 5.71
N LEU A 191 -10.60 -37.33 6.87
CA LEU A 191 -10.75 -36.19 7.78
C LEU A 191 -9.41 -35.69 8.31
N LEU A 192 -8.48 -36.60 8.66
CA LEU A 192 -7.13 -36.25 9.07
C LEU A 192 -6.34 -35.59 7.93
N GLY A 193 -6.45 -36.12 6.71
CA GLY A 193 -5.84 -35.51 5.53
C GLY A 193 -6.38 -34.10 5.24
N LEU A 194 -7.69 -33.92 5.33
CA LEU A 194 -8.32 -32.60 5.19
C LEU A 194 -7.88 -31.63 6.28
N ALA A 195 -7.83 -32.09 7.54
CA ALA A 195 -7.36 -31.28 8.66
C ALA A 195 -5.90 -30.86 8.48
N ALA A 196 -5.03 -31.79 8.06
CA ALA A 196 -3.63 -31.50 7.77
C ALA A 196 -3.49 -30.48 6.62
N PHE A 197 -4.26 -30.64 5.54
CA PHE A 197 -4.26 -29.70 4.42
C PHE A 197 -4.68 -28.28 4.86
N ILE A 198 -5.78 -28.15 5.61
CA ILE A 198 -6.24 -26.86 6.13
C ILE A 198 -5.19 -26.23 7.06
N CYS A 199 -4.54 -27.03 7.90
CA CYS A 199 -3.48 -26.54 8.79
C CYS A 199 -2.26 -26.03 8.00
N VAL A 200 -1.83 -26.76 6.96
CA VAL A 200 -0.73 -26.35 6.09
C VAL A 200 -1.09 -25.06 5.35
N ASP A 201 -2.29 -24.95 4.78
CA ASP A 201 -2.75 -23.71 4.14
C ASP A 201 -2.75 -22.55 5.14
N GLY A 202 -3.32 -22.76 6.34
CA GLY A 202 -3.32 -21.80 7.44
C GLY A 202 -1.93 -21.29 7.79
N VAL A 203 -0.98 -22.20 8.04
CA VAL A 203 0.39 -21.83 8.41
C VAL A 203 1.12 -21.13 7.28
N VAL A 204 0.96 -21.59 6.03
CA VAL A 204 1.73 -21.05 4.90
C VAL A 204 1.16 -19.72 4.40
N PHE A 205 -0.16 -19.66 4.19
CA PHE A 205 -0.79 -18.55 3.47
C PHE A 205 -1.47 -17.54 4.37
N HIS A 206 -1.98 -17.92 5.55
CA HIS A 206 -2.60 -16.95 6.48
C HIS A 206 -1.60 -16.27 7.41
N THR A 207 -0.35 -16.74 7.44
CA THR A 207 0.72 -16.07 8.16
C THR A 207 1.55 -15.17 7.23
N ARG A 208 2.60 -14.55 7.78
CA ARG A 208 3.58 -13.79 7.00
C ARG A 208 4.53 -14.67 6.18
N LEU A 209 4.44 -16.00 6.29
CA LEU A 209 5.39 -16.92 5.63
C LEU A 209 5.39 -16.71 4.11
N TYR A 210 4.27 -17.01 3.45
CA TYR A 210 4.20 -16.84 2.00
C TYR A 210 4.00 -15.38 1.57
N THR A 211 3.23 -14.59 2.33
CA THR A 211 2.97 -13.18 1.98
C THR A 211 4.22 -12.29 2.02
N SER A 212 5.32 -12.73 2.66
CA SER A 212 6.61 -12.05 2.63
C SER A 212 7.38 -12.20 1.31
N ILE A 213 7.02 -13.17 0.47
CA ILE A 213 7.70 -13.50 -0.79
C ILE A 213 6.77 -13.41 -2.01
N LEU A 214 5.60 -12.79 -1.87
CA LEU A 214 4.74 -12.44 -3.00
C LEU A 214 5.50 -11.57 -4.00
N ALA A 215 5.20 -11.71 -5.29
CA ALA A 215 5.86 -10.97 -6.35
C ALA A 215 5.48 -9.50 -6.18
N PRO A 216 6.42 -8.58 -5.92
CA PRO A 216 6.06 -7.19 -5.66
C PRO A 216 5.33 -6.49 -6.81
N ASP A 217 5.35 -7.06 -8.01
CA ASP A 217 4.65 -6.64 -9.21
C ASP A 217 3.34 -7.42 -9.50
N SER A 218 3.06 -8.52 -8.78
CA SER A 218 1.77 -9.20 -8.84
C SER A 218 0.68 -8.39 -8.12
N TYR A 219 -0.59 -8.62 -8.43
CA TYR A 219 -1.70 -7.89 -7.78
C TYR A 219 -1.73 -8.11 -6.26
N ALA A 220 -1.50 -9.34 -5.82
CA ALA A 220 -1.39 -9.68 -4.41
C ALA A 220 -0.16 -9.03 -3.77
N GLY A 221 0.99 -9.11 -4.41
CA GLY A 221 2.22 -8.54 -3.85
C GLY A 221 2.18 -7.01 -3.80
N ARG A 222 1.70 -6.32 -4.85
CA ARG A 222 1.49 -4.87 -4.83
C ARG A 222 0.61 -4.44 -3.66
N MET A 223 -0.50 -5.14 -3.44
CA MET A 223 -1.39 -4.86 -2.30
C MET A 223 -0.69 -5.10 -0.95
N ALA A 224 0.03 -6.22 -0.80
CA ALA A 224 0.76 -6.54 0.42
C ALA A 224 1.87 -5.51 0.71
N VAL A 225 2.61 -5.09 -0.31
CA VAL A 225 3.72 -4.14 -0.23
C VAL A 225 3.21 -2.74 0.15
N ILE A 226 2.22 -2.21 -0.57
CA ILE A 226 1.69 -0.85 -0.35
C ILE A 226 1.05 -0.74 1.03
N THR A 227 0.20 -1.71 1.40
CA THR A 227 -0.47 -1.67 2.71
C THR A 227 0.49 -1.88 3.87
N ARG A 228 1.49 -2.75 3.72
CA ARG A 228 2.57 -2.93 4.71
C ARG A 228 3.40 -1.65 4.84
N ALA A 229 3.82 -1.05 3.74
CA ALA A 229 4.59 0.19 3.75
C ALA A 229 3.82 1.29 4.49
N GLU A 230 2.55 1.48 4.15
CA GLU A 230 1.73 2.50 4.82
C GLU A 230 1.50 2.17 6.29
N LYS A 231 1.20 0.91 6.62
CA LYS A 231 1.01 0.47 8.02
C LYS A 231 2.21 0.74 8.92
N HIS A 232 3.44 0.67 8.39
CA HIS A 232 4.67 0.92 9.15
C HIS A 232 5.23 2.36 8.97
N ARG A 233 4.63 3.17 8.09
CA ARG A 233 5.05 4.56 7.88
C ARG A 233 4.83 5.36 9.17
N ALA A 234 5.86 6.09 9.60
CA ALA A 234 5.74 7.03 10.70
C ALA A 234 4.78 8.18 10.32
N SER A 235 4.06 8.72 11.32
CA SER A 235 3.27 9.94 11.12
C SER A 235 4.19 11.08 10.67
N SER A 236 3.71 11.87 9.71
CA SER A 236 4.38 13.08 9.24
C SER A 236 4.27 14.25 10.23
N GLY A 237 3.41 14.17 11.24
CA GLY A 237 3.07 15.28 12.13
C GLY A 237 2.14 16.34 11.49
N LEU A 238 1.76 16.16 10.21
CA LEU A 238 0.85 17.03 9.47
C LEU A 238 -0.57 16.43 9.40
N LYS A 239 -1.53 17.18 8.85
CA LYS A 239 -2.88 16.67 8.57
C LYS A 239 -2.80 15.69 7.38
N GLU A 240 -2.77 14.40 7.67
CA GLU A 240 -2.59 13.37 6.63
C GLU A 240 -3.90 13.07 5.88
N VAL A 241 -3.84 13.12 4.55
CA VAL A 241 -4.95 12.82 3.64
C VAL A 241 -4.62 11.55 2.85
N LEU A 242 -5.38 10.47 3.10
CA LEU A 242 -5.22 9.22 2.38
C LEU A 242 -6.04 9.24 1.08
N VAL A 243 -5.44 8.87 -0.04
CA VAL A 243 -6.11 8.74 -1.33
C VAL A 243 -6.24 7.28 -1.71
N LEU A 244 -7.49 6.83 -1.88
CA LEU A 244 -7.86 5.51 -2.37
C LEU A 244 -8.17 5.57 -3.87
N GLY A 245 -8.22 4.41 -4.51
CA GLY A 245 -8.78 4.31 -5.86
C GLY A 245 -8.24 3.15 -6.69
N ASP A 246 -8.77 3.09 -7.91
CA ASP A 246 -8.38 2.16 -8.96
C ASP A 246 -7.25 2.74 -9.85
N SER A 247 -7.07 2.19 -11.04
CA SER A 247 -6.03 2.64 -11.99
C SER A 247 -6.17 4.12 -12.37
N ARG A 248 -7.38 4.67 -12.41
CA ARG A 248 -7.61 6.08 -12.76
C ARG A 248 -7.06 7.01 -11.70
N MET A 249 -7.19 6.65 -10.43
CA MET A 249 -6.60 7.41 -9.33
C MET A 249 -5.10 7.15 -9.19
N ALA A 250 -4.66 5.90 -9.36
CA ALA A 250 -3.24 5.55 -9.27
C ALA A 250 -2.41 6.32 -10.31
N GLU A 251 -2.94 6.42 -11.52
CA GLU A 251 -2.32 7.13 -12.64
C GLU A 251 -2.60 8.64 -12.60
N GLY A 252 -3.83 9.03 -12.25
CA GLY A 252 -4.31 10.41 -12.31
C GLY A 252 -3.98 11.29 -11.11
N PHE A 253 -3.66 10.74 -9.94
CA PHE A 253 -3.35 11.54 -8.75
C PHE A 253 -1.85 11.52 -8.40
N SER A 254 -1.30 12.71 -8.13
CA SER A 254 0.10 12.90 -7.72
C SER A 254 0.21 13.36 -6.27
N ALA A 255 0.65 12.48 -5.37
CA ALA A 255 0.92 12.87 -3.98
C ALA A 255 2.06 13.92 -3.88
N ALA A 256 3.05 13.87 -4.77
CA ALA A 256 4.15 14.84 -4.79
C ALA A 256 3.65 16.25 -5.10
N VAL A 257 2.89 16.41 -6.20
CA VAL A 257 2.28 17.70 -6.58
C VAL A 257 1.28 18.16 -5.52
N ALA A 258 0.47 17.25 -4.98
CA ALA A 258 -0.49 17.60 -3.94
C ALA A 258 0.19 18.14 -2.67
N ASN A 259 1.31 17.52 -2.26
CA ASN A 259 2.09 17.97 -1.11
C ASN A 259 2.74 19.34 -1.33
N GLU A 260 3.19 19.62 -2.54
CA GLU A 260 3.74 20.92 -2.91
C GLU A 260 2.67 22.02 -2.79
N LEU A 261 1.51 21.81 -3.41
CA LEU A 261 0.38 22.75 -3.45
C LEU A 261 -0.24 23.01 -2.07
N SER A 262 -0.21 22.04 -1.16
CA SER A 262 -0.88 22.09 0.14
C SER A 262 0.08 22.29 1.33
N SER A 263 1.36 22.54 1.05
CA SER A 263 2.40 22.74 2.07
C SER A 263 2.04 23.84 3.08
N VAL A 264 1.51 24.98 2.60
CA VAL A 264 1.05 26.11 3.44
C VAL A 264 -0.16 25.73 4.29
N ALA A 265 -1.00 24.82 3.82
CA ALA A 265 -2.19 24.33 4.55
C ALA A 265 -1.84 23.22 5.56
N GLY A 266 -0.56 22.82 5.67
CA GLY A 266 -0.11 21.79 6.60
C GLY A 266 -0.69 20.41 6.30
N LEU A 267 -0.99 20.10 5.03
CA LEU A 267 -1.50 18.80 4.61
C LEU A 267 -0.36 17.88 4.13
N LYS A 268 -0.55 16.57 4.31
CA LYS A 268 0.31 15.52 3.74
C LYS A 268 -0.54 14.47 3.04
N PHE A 269 -0.43 14.38 1.73
CA PHE A 269 -1.09 13.37 0.93
C PHE A 269 -0.30 12.07 0.88
N VAL A 270 -1.05 10.97 1.02
CA VAL A 270 -0.57 9.59 0.96
C VAL A 270 -1.42 8.85 -0.07
N ASN A 271 -0.80 8.35 -1.14
CA ASN A 271 -1.53 7.67 -2.21
C ASN A 271 -1.39 6.15 -2.12
N VAL A 272 -2.49 5.47 -1.80
CA VAL A 272 -2.58 3.99 -1.82
C VAL A 272 -3.49 3.47 -2.94
N ALA A 273 -3.90 4.34 -3.88
CA ALA A 273 -4.67 3.93 -5.06
C ALA A 273 -3.85 3.00 -5.94
N GLU A 274 -4.44 1.90 -6.41
CA GLU A 274 -3.70 0.84 -7.09
C GLU A 274 -4.50 0.33 -8.29
N PRO A 275 -3.87 0.13 -9.47
CA PRO A 275 -4.55 -0.46 -10.62
C PRO A 275 -5.27 -1.77 -10.28
N ALA A 276 -6.49 -1.91 -10.79
CA ALA A 276 -7.41 -3.00 -10.49
C ALA A 276 -7.93 -3.11 -9.05
N CYS A 277 -7.61 -2.12 -8.18
CA CYS A 277 -8.15 -2.07 -6.83
C CYS A 277 -9.58 -1.55 -6.84
N ALA A 278 -10.54 -2.47 -6.97
CA ALA A 278 -11.95 -2.13 -6.94
C ALA A 278 -12.44 -1.67 -5.54
N VAL A 279 -13.55 -0.94 -5.53
CA VAL A 279 -14.20 -0.35 -4.35
C VAL A 279 -14.57 -1.35 -3.25
N ASN A 280 -14.81 -2.62 -3.61
CA ASN A 280 -15.05 -3.70 -2.65
C ASN A 280 -13.79 -4.14 -1.88
N ILE A 281 -12.59 -3.70 -2.30
CA ILE A 281 -11.30 -4.00 -1.63
C ILE A 281 -10.90 -2.89 -0.65
N TRP A 282 -11.24 -1.62 -0.95
CA TRP A 282 -10.77 -0.45 -0.19
C TRP A 282 -11.07 -0.50 1.31
N HIS A 283 -12.22 -1.04 1.72
CA HIS A 283 -12.53 -1.23 3.15
C HIS A 283 -11.48 -2.10 3.86
N TYR A 284 -10.99 -3.16 3.21
CA TYR A 284 -9.99 -4.06 3.77
C TYR A 284 -8.61 -3.39 3.83
N VAL A 285 -8.28 -2.54 2.85
CA VAL A 285 -7.08 -1.67 2.89
C VAL A 285 -7.13 -0.77 4.12
N LEU A 286 -8.23 -0.03 4.29
CA LEU A 286 -8.43 0.89 5.43
C LEU A 286 -8.36 0.18 6.78
N ARG A 287 -8.88 -1.04 6.87
CA ARG A 287 -8.80 -1.85 8.09
C ARG A 287 -7.35 -2.20 8.47
N GLU A 288 -6.46 -2.36 7.48
CA GLU A 288 -5.06 -2.66 7.73
C GLU A 288 -4.21 -1.41 8.00
N VAL A 289 -4.44 -0.31 7.30
CA VAL A 289 -3.60 0.91 7.41
C VAL A 289 -4.05 1.87 8.49
N ASP A 290 -5.34 1.86 8.86
CA ASP A 290 -5.91 2.66 9.96
C ASP A 290 -6.85 1.81 10.82
N PRO A 291 -6.30 0.88 11.63
CA PRO A 291 -7.10 -0.05 12.42
C PRO A 291 -8.02 0.67 13.42
N THR A 292 -7.60 1.82 13.94
CA THR A 292 -8.36 2.65 14.89
C THR A 292 -9.41 3.55 14.23
N GLY A 293 -9.32 3.75 12.91
CA GLY A 293 -10.15 4.71 12.18
C GLY A 293 -9.88 6.14 12.62
N ARG A 294 -8.63 6.49 12.98
CA ARG A 294 -8.26 7.81 13.56
C ARG A 294 -6.90 8.31 13.05
N ARG A 295 -6.27 7.59 12.12
CA ARG A 295 -4.91 7.89 11.66
C ARG A 295 -4.90 9.10 10.72
N TYR A 296 -5.90 9.18 9.85
CA TYR A 296 -5.95 10.20 8.81
C TYR A 296 -6.87 11.34 9.21
N TRP A 297 -6.50 12.53 8.79
CA TRP A 297 -7.35 13.71 8.89
C TRP A 297 -8.50 13.62 7.89
N ALA A 298 -8.22 13.18 6.65
CA ALA A 298 -9.25 12.85 5.67
C ALA A 298 -8.91 11.64 4.80
N ILE A 299 -9.93 11.04 4.20
CA ILE A 299 -9.83 9.95 3.23
C ILE A 299 -10.59 10.33 1.97
N VAL A 300 -9.87 10.43 0.85
CA VAL A 300 -10.44 10.62 -0.49
C VAL A 300 -10.90 9.27 -1.03
N VAL A 301 -12.20 9.18 -1.32
CA VAL A 301 -12.87 8.00 -1.84
C VAL A 301 -13.44 8.34 -3.22
N PRO A 302 -12.82 7.83 -4.30
CA PRO A 302 -13.30 8.08 -5.65
C PRO A 302 -14.60 7.31 -5.94
N TYR A 303 -15.45 7.88 -6.78
CA TYR A 303 -16.61 7.23 -7.36
C TYR A 303 -16.73 7.53 -8.86
N GLY A 304 -17.57 6.78 -9.55
CA GLY A 304 -17.66 6.79 -11.02
C GLY A 304 -17.37 5.41 -11.61
N ILE A 305 -17.91 5.16 -12.80
CA ILE A 305 -17.86 3.84 -13.43
C ILE A 305 -16.51 3.61 -14.08
N GLY A 306 -15.75 2.67 -13.53
CA GLY A 306 -14.60 2.05 -14.19
C GLY A 306 -15.06 0.66 -14.59
N PHE A 307 -15.16 0.38 -15.88
CA PHE A 307 -15.61 -0.93 -16.34
C PHE A 307 -14.53 -1.97 -16.05
N GLU A 308 -14.85 -2.96 -15.20
CA GLU A 308 -14.08 -4.19 -15.05
C GLU A 308 -15.03 -5.38 -15.22
N PRO A 309 -14.83 -6.23 -16.25
CA PRO A 309 -15.71 -7.36 -16.50
C PRO A 309 -15.63 -8.41 -15.37
N ASN A 310 -16.66 -9.24 -15.28
CA ASN A 310 -16.71 -10.38 -14.36
C ASN A 310 -15.52 -11.38 -14.54
N SER A 311 -14.86 -11.38 -15.69
CA SER A 311 -13.63 -12.15 -15.93
C SER A 311 -12.47 -11.72 -15.02
N ALA A 312 -12.53 -10.52 -14.43
CA ALA A 312 -11.54 -10.02 -13.47
C ALA A 312 -11.74 -10.54 -12.03
N ASP A 313 -12.77 -11.36 -11.74
CA ASP A 313 -13.02 -11.90 -10.40
C ASP A 313 -11.78 -12.58 -9.78
N PRO A 314 -11.03 -13.48 -10.48
CA PRO A 314 -9.84 -14.12 -9.90
C PRO A 314 -8.75 -13.12 -9.52
N LEU A 315 -8.59 -12.07 -10.32
CA LEU A 315 -7.65 -10.98 -10.07
C LEU A 315 -8.04 -10.24 -8.79
N ARG A 316 -9.30 -9.82 -8.66
CA ARG A 316 -9.81 -9.12 -7.47
C ARG A 316 -9.66 -9.95 -6.20
N ILE A 317 -9.92 -11.26 -6.29
CA ILE A 317 -9.72 -12.20 -5.17
C ILE A 317 -8.24 -12.29 -4.78
N SER A 318 -7.35 -12.48 -5.76
CA SER A 318 -5.90 -12.56 -5.52
C SER A 318 -5.37 -11.27 -4.90
N MET A 319 -5.79 -10.11 -5.42
CA MET A 319 -5.41 -8.80 -4.92
C MET A 319 -5.83 -8.56 -3.47
N ALA A 320 -7.06 -8.96 -3.11
CA ALA A 320 -7.57 -8.79 -1.75
C ALA A 320 -6.97 -9.79 -0.75
N ALA A 321 -6.53 -10.97 -1.21
CA ALA A 321 -6.13 -12.08 -0.35
C ALA A 321 -5.15 -11.76 0.79
N PRO A 322 -4.12 -10.90 0.62
CA PRO A 322 -3.24 -10.51 1.72
C PRO A 322 -3.96 -9.78 2.87
N LEU A 323 -5.12 -9.16 2.61
CA LEU A 323 -5.90 -8.34 3.55
C LEU A 323 -7.06 -9.10 4.21
N LEU A 324 -7.45 -10.25 3.66
CA LEU A 324 -8.59 -11.03 4.12
C LEU A 324 -8.32 -11.69 5.48
N ARG A 325 -9.39 -11.91 6.23
CA ARG A 325 -9.42 -12.66 7.49
C ARG A 325 -10.53 -13.70 7.40
N TYR A 326 -10.49 -14.72 8.27
CA TYR A 326 -11.55 -15.74 8.31
C TYR A 326 -12.95 -15.15 8.52
N GLY A 327 -13.08 -14.04 9.25
CA GLY A 327 -14.37 -13.36 9.45
C GLY A 327 -14.95 -12.69 8.19
N ASP A 328 -14.17 -12.58 7.11
CA ASP A 328 -14.60 -11.87 5.90
C ASP A 328 -15.31 -12.76 4.88
N CYS A 329 -15.34 -14.09 5.09
CA CYS A 329 -15.81 -15.07 4.10
C CYS A 329 -17.12 -14.65 3.42
N PHE A 330 -18.15 -14.33 4.21
CA PHE A 330 -19.46 -13.97 3.67
C PHE A 330 -19.50 -12.53 3.12
N ASN A 331 -18.91 -11.57 3.85
CA ASN A 331 -18.94 -10.15 3.48
C ASN A 331 -18.11 -9.82 2.23
N PHE A 332 -17.03 -10.58 2.00
CA PHE A 332 -16.21 -10.47 0.81
C PHE A 332 -16.85 -11.22 -0.35
N ALA A 333 -17.30 -12.46 -0.14
CA ALA A 333 -17.98 -13.23 -1.17
C ALA A 333 -19.26 -12.57 -1.69
N SER A 334 -20.02 -11.87 -0.84
CA SER A 334 -21.27 -11.20 -1.25
C SER A 334 -21.06 -10.10 -2.29
N ALA A 335 -19.82 -9.58 -2.43
CA ALA A 335 -19.50 -8.54 -3.40
C ALA A 335 -19.39 -9.05 -4.86
N PHE A 336 -19.46 -10.36 -5.08
CA PHE A 336 -19.36 -10.97 -6.41
C PHE A 336 -20.75 -11.37 -6.91
N GLN A 337 -21.04 -11.09 -8.19
CA GLN A 337 -22.34 -11.42 -8.80
C GLN A 337 -22.48 -12.93 -9.05
N ARG A 338 -21.46 -13.56 -9.68
CA ARG A 338 -21.51 -14.96 -10.10
C ARG A 338 -21.28 -15.90 -8.93
N TRP A 339 -22.04 -17.00 -8.88
CA TRP A 339 -21.85 -18.04 -7.87
C TRP A 339 -20.41 -18.58 -7.83
N SER A 340 -19.77 -18.73 -9.00
CA SER A 340 -18.35 -19.12 -9.10
C SER A 340 -17.41 -18.12 -8.43
N GLY A 341 -17.65 -16.82 -8.60
CA GLY A 341 -16.88 -15.75 -7.95
C GLY A 341 -17.09 -15.75 -6.44
N ARG A 342 -18.36 -15.87 -5.99
CA ARG A 342 -18.73 -15.98 -4.57
C ARG A 342 -18.04 -17.15 -3.88
N PHE A 343 -18.11 -18.33 -4.50
CA PHE A 343 -17.51 -19.54 -3.94
C PHE A 343 -15.98 -19.44 -3.87
N ARG A 344 -15.34 -18.90 -4.90
CA ARG A 344 -13.88 -18.66 -4.90
C ARG A 344 -13.47 -17.64 -3.85
N ALA A 345 -14.20 -16.54 -3.72
CA ALA A 345 -13.93 -15.51 -2.72
C ALA A 345 -14.12 -16.02 -1.28
N PHE A 346 -15.17 -16.82 -1.04
CA PHE A 346 -15.38 -17.51 0.23
C PHE A 346 -14.23 -18.47 0.54
N THR A 347 -13.86 -19.29 -0.44
CA THR A 347 -12.76 -20.26 -0.32
C THR A 347 -11.44 -19.56 -0.05
N ALA A 348 -11.14 -18.45 -0.73
CA ALA A 348 -9.93 -17.64 -0.51
C ALA A 348 -9.81 -17.09 0.92
N CYS A 349 -10.92 -16.89 1.63
CA CYS A 349 -10.91 -16.46 3.02
C CYS A 349 -10.58 -17.60 4.00
N ILE A 350 -10.77 -18.87 3.62
CA ILE A 350 -10.53 -20.06 4.46
C ILE A 350 -9.24 -20.77 4.03
N LEU A 351 -9.14 -21.09 2.75
CA LEU A 351 -8.02 -21.74 2.07
C LEU A 351 -7.33 -20.71 1.18
N ARG A 352 -6.48 -19.89 1.79
CA ARG A 352 -5.92 -18.69 1.13
C ARG A 352 -4.93 -19.04 0.03
N GLY A 353 -4.35 -20.24 0.08
CA GLY A 353 -3.53 -20.76 -1.02
C GLY A 353 -4.26 -20.74 -2.36
N SER A 354 -5.58 -20.92 -2.37
CA SER A 354 -6.39 -20.86 -3.60
C SER A 354 -6.36 -19.49 -4.30
N ALA A 355 -6.19 -18.40 -3.55
CA ALA A 355 -6.10 -17.04 -4.11
C ALA A 355 -4.70 -16.69 -4.62
N PHE A 356 -3.68 -17.43 -4.18
CA PHE A 356 -2.29 -17.25 -4.57
C PHE A 356 -1.83 -18.28 -5.60
N GLN A 357 -2.73 -19.08 -6.19
CA GLN A 357 -2.37 -20.17 -7.08
C GLN A 357 -1.44 -19.74 -8.23
N SER A 358 -1.77 -18.65 -8.93
CA SER A 358 -0.93 -18.16 -10.04
C SER A 358 0.41 -17.63 -9.56
N ASP A 359 0.44 -16.91 -8.43
CA ASP A 359 1.68 -16.37 -7.84
C ASP A 359 2.59 -17.49 -7.32
N LEU A 360 2.00 -18.58 -6.81
CA LEU A 360 2.71 -19.77 -6.36
C LEU A 360 3.31 -20.56 -7.51
N VAL A 361 2.57 -20.74 -8.61
CA VAL A 361 3.10 -21.36 -9.83
C VAL A 361 4.28 -20.54 -10.36
N ASP A 362 4.13 -19.22 -10.50
CA ASP A 362 5.21 -18.32 -10.92
C ASP A 362 6.45 -18.41 -10.01
N PHE A 363 6.25 -18.46 -8.69
CA PHE A 363 7.35 -18.64 -7.74
C PHE A 363 8.08 -19.98 -7.94
N LEU A 364 7.35 -21.07 -8.17
CA LEU A 364 7.92 -22.40 -8.38
C LEU A 364 8.65 -22.51 -9.72
N GLU A 365 8.17 -21.83 -10.75
CA GLU A 365 8.80 -21.78 -12.08
C GLU A 365 10.03 -20.85 -12.10
N HIS A 366 10.01 -19.77 -11.31
CA HIS A 366 11.01 -18.70 -11.36
C HIS A 366 11.53 -18.23 -9.98
N PRO A 367 12.03 -19.13 -9.12
CA PRO A 367 12.37 -18.79 -7.72
C PRO A 367 13.50 -17.76 -7.58
N SER A 368 14.50 -17.80 -8.46
CA SER A 368 15.62 -16.84 -8.45
C SER A 368 15.21 -15.46 -8.96
N ALA A 369 14.28 -15.39 -9.92
CA ALA A 369 13.67 -14.13 -10.33
C ALA A 369 12.83 -13.56 -9.19
N ARG A 370 12.06 -14.42 -8.49
CA ARG A 370 11.28 -13.99 -7.32
C ARG A 370 12.16 -13.38 -6.24
N ALA A 371 13.25 -14.05 -5.84
CA ALA A 371 14.15 -13.52 -4.82
C ALA A 371 14.71 -12.13 -5.17
N ARG A 372 15.09 -11.92 -6.44
CA ARG A 372 15.55 -10.62 -6.94
C ARG A 372 14.44 -9.57 -6.92
N SER A 373 13.22 -9.92 -7.34
CA SER A 373 12.09 -8.99 -7.35
C SER A 373 11.75 -8.48 -5.94
N VAL A 374 11.74 -9.36 -4.93
CA VAL A 374 11.48 -9.02 -3.52
C VAL A 374 12.54 -8.07 -2.96
N GLN A 375 13.82 -8.26 -3.33
CA GLN A 375 14.90 -7.35 -2.92
C GLN A 375 14.75 -5.93 -3.50
N LEU A 376 13.99 -5.76 -4.59
CA LEU A 376 13.76 -4.47 -5.24
C LEU A 376 12.51 -3.75 -4.73
N GLU A 377 11.79 -4.29 -3.73
CA GLU A 377 10.54 -3.74 -3.20
C GLU A 377 10.65 -2.24 -2.84
N ALA A 378 11.70 -1.84 -2.13
CA ALA A 378 11.90 -0.44 -1.74
C ALA A 378 12.11 0.48 -2.95
N LYS A 379 12.78 -0.01 -4.00
CA LYS A 379 12.97 0.72 -5.26
C LYS A 379 11.63 0.89 -5.99
N THR A 380 10.79 -0.15 -5.99
CA THR A 380 9.44 -0.11 -6.58
C THR A 380 8.56 0.92 -5.87
N LEU A 381 8.54 0.92 -4.54
CA LEU A 381 7.81 1.93 -3.74
C LEU A 381 8.30 3.35 -4.05
N HIS A 382 9.62 3.57 -4.09
CA HIS A 382 10.16 4.87 -4.44
C HIS A 382 9.79 5.31 -5.86
N SER A 383 9.80 4.38 -6.83
CA SER A 383 9.42 4.68 -8.22
C SER A 383 7.96 5.13 -8.34
N ARG A 384 7.08 4.58 -7.49
CA ARG A 384 5.69 4.98 -7.38
C ARG A 384 5.54 6.39 -6.79
N ASP A 385 6.32 6.72 -5.77
CA ASP A 385 6.27 8.04 -5.12
C ASP A 385 6.73 9.18 -6.04
N VAL A 386 7.72 8.92 -6.90
CA VAL A 386 8.31 9.90 -7.82
C VAL A 386 7.71 9.88 -9.22
N TYR A 387 6.69 9.04 -9.45
CA TYR A 387 6.03 8.91 -10.74
C TYR A 387 5.35 10.21 -11.18
N LYS A 388 5.65 10.67 -12.40
CA LYS A 388 5.15 11.94 -12.95
C LYS A 388 3.97 11.79 -13.91
N GLY A 389 3.57 10.57 -14.25
CA GLY A 389 2.63 10.31 -15.35
C GLY A 389 3.34 10.08 -16.69
N ARG A 390 2.58 9.71 -17.71
CA ARG A 390 3.06 9.53 -19.09
C ARG A 390 2.89 10.79 -19.90
N ASP A 391 3.86 11.14 -20.75
CA ASP A 391 3.77 12.35 -21.59
C ASP A 391 2.96 12.14 -22.88
N SER A 392 2.72 10.89 -23.28
CA SER A 392 1.95 10.56 -24.48
C SER A 392 0.48 10.98 -24.36
N ASP A 393 -0.12 11.38 -25.47
CA ASP A 393 -1.53 11.72 -25.58
C ASP A 393 -2.23 10.99 -26.75
N ILE A 394 -3.56 11.04 -26.79
CA ILE A 394 -4.38 10.51 -27.89
C ILE A 394 -4.99 11.58 -28.81
N VAL A 395 -4.42 12.80 -28.83
CA VAL A 395 -4.84 13.90 -29.73
C VAL A 395 -4.89 13.45 -31.20
N GLY A 396 -5.97 13.85 -31.87
CA GLY A 396 -6.31 13.40 -33.22
C GLY A 396 -7.21 12.16 -33.24
N THR A 397 -7.50 11.57 -32.07
CA THR A 397 -8.56 10.57 -31.94
C THR A 397 -9.92 11.25 -31.89
N SER A 398 -10.88 10.77 -32.67
CA SER A 398 -12.27 11.22 -32.64
C SER A 398 -13.22 10.04 -32.53
N TYR A 399 -14.37 10.27 -31.91
CA TYR A 399 -15.45 9.31 -31.77
C TYR A 399 -16.77 9.95 -32.20
N ASP A 400 -17.49 9.29 -33.11
CA ASP A 400 -18.85 9.67 -33.45
C ASP A 400 -19.84 8.78 -32.68
N PRO A 401 -20.57 9.32 -31.68
CA PRO A 401 -21.50 8.54 -30.87
C PRO A 401 -22.73 8.06 -31.66
N LYS A 402 -23.03 8.63 -32.84
CA LYS A 402 -24.17 8.22 -33.67
C LYS A 402 -23.85 7.00 -34.52
N THR A 403 -22.66 6.98 -35.12
CA THR A 403 -22.22 5.87 -36.00
C THR A 403 -21.39 4.83 -35.27
N GLY A 404 -20.85 5.17 -34.09
CA GLY A 404 -19.86 4.36 -33.39
C GLY A 404 -18.47 4.39 -34.01
N GLN A 405 -18.24 5.23 -35.03
CA GLN A 405 -16.97 5.28 -35.74
C GLN A 405 -15.88 5.94 -34.90
N VAL A 406 -14.70 5.33 -34.88
CA VAL A 406 -13.51 5.86 -34.21
C VAL A 406 -12.44 6.17 -35.24
N THR A 407 -11.90 7.38 -35.22
CA THR A 407 -10.70 7.74 -35.98
C THR A 407 -9.51 7.66 -35.04
N LEU A 408 -8.48 6.88 -35.39
CA LEU A 408 -7.28 6.70 -34.58
C LEU A 408 -6.06 7.24 -35.34
N PRO A 409 -5.24 8.12 -34.74
CA PRO A 409 -4.06 8.63 -35.40
C PRO A 409 -2.98 7.55 -35.54
N PRO A 410 -2.18 7.56 -36.62
CA PRO A 410 -1.22 6.49 -36.92
C PRO A 410 -0.12 6.35 -35.85
N ARG A 411 0.17 7.44 -35.12
CA ARG A 411 1.16 7.47 -34.04
C ARG A 411 0.79 6.64 -32.80
N LEU A 412 -0.48 6.25 -32.64
CA LEU A 412 -0.87 5.42 -31.50
C LEU A 412 -0.28 4.02 -31.61
N THR A 413 0.23 3.53 -30.50
CA THR A 413 0.61 2.11 -30.35
C THR A 413 -0.63 1.22 -30.41
N GLU A 414 -0.47 -0.06 -30.73
CA GLU A 414 -1.63 -0.97 -30.79
C GLU A 414 -2.32 -1.10 -29.42
N ALA A 415 -1.56 -1.12 -28.33
CA ALA A 415 -2.12 -1.11 -26.97
C ALA A 415 -2.99 0.13 -26.69
N GLN A 416 -2.57 1.31 -27.15
CA GLN A 416 -3.40 2.52 -27.03
C GLN A 416 -4.67 2.44 -27.88
N ARG A 417 -4.57 1.89 -29.10
CA ARG A 417 -5.73 1.71 -29.98
C ARG A 417 -6.74 0.75 -29.37
N GLU A 418 -6.27 -0.36 -28.81
CA GLU A 418 -7.10 -1.34 -28.09
C GLU A 418 -7.76 -0.70 -26.87
N ALA A 419 -6.99 -0.04 -26.00
CA ALA A 419 -7.53 0.65 -24.83
C ALA A 419 -8.56 1.74 -25.17
N VAL A 420 -8.38 2.48 -26.28
CA VAL A 420 -9.39 3.42 -26.79
C VAL A 420 -10.65 2.68 -27.20
N ARG A 421 -10.54 1.60 -27.99
CA ARG A 421 -11.71 0.80 -28.41
C ARG A 421 -12.46 0.22 -27.21
N ASP A 422 -11.72 -0.34 -26.25
CA ASP A 422 -12.29 -0.92 -25.03
C ASP A 422 -13.03 0.11 -24.18
N SER A 423 -12.49 1.34 -24.07
CA SER A 423 -13.14 2.43 -23.33
C SER A 423 -14.49 2.86 -23.92
N LEU A 424 -14.73 2.58 -25.20
CA LEU A 424 -15.96 2.91 -25.91
C LEU A 424 -17.00 1.78 -25.88
N VAL A 425 -16.62 0.59 -25.39
CA VAL A 425 -17.56 -0.52 -25.21
C VAL A 425 -18.56 -0.16 -24.11
N LYS A 426 -19.83 -0.03 -24.50
CA LYS A 426 -20.91 0.22 -23.54
C LYS A 426 -21.15 -1.06 -22.71
N PRO A 427 -21.00 -1.02 -21.38
CA PRO A 427 -21.34 -2.16 -20.54
C PRO A 427 -22.82 -2.46 -20.63
N SER A 428 -23.18 -3.74 -20.44
CA SER A 428 -24.58 -4.14 -20.36
C SER A 428 -25.28 -3.49 -19.16
N GLN A 429 -26.61 -3.46 -19.19
CA GLN A 429 -27.41 -2.96 -18.06
C GLN A 429 -27.13 -3.74 -16.76
N SER A 430 -26.95 -5.07 -16.86
CA SER A 430 -26.63 -5.90 -15.70
C SER A 430 -25.26 -5.55 -15.10
N GLU A 431 -24.25 -5.33 -15.93
CA GLU A 431 -22.90 -4.96 -15.47
C GLU A 431 -22.90 -3.58 -14.82
N THR A 432 -23.64 -2.64 -15.42
CA THR A 432 -23.83 -1.30 -14.86
C THR A 432 -24.49 -1.36 -13.47
N GLN A 433 -25.57 -2.14 -13.33
CA GLN A 433 -26.26 -2.31 -12.05
C GLN A 433 -25.38 -3.00 -11.00
N ASP A 434 -24.58 -3.99 -11.39
CA ASP A 434 -23.63 -4.65 -10.50
C ASP A 434 -22.56 -3.67 -9.99
N PHE A 435 -21.96 -2.89 -10.90
CA PHE A 435 -20.97 -1.88 -10.53
C PHE A 435 -21.54 -0.85 -9.55
N LEU A 436 -22.74 -0.32 -9.83
CA LEU A 436 -23.40 0.66 -8.96
C LEU A 436 -23.72 0.06 -7.58
N ARG A 437 -24.15 -1.20 -7.53
CA ARG A 437 -24.34 -1.92 -6.25
C ARG A 437 -23.01 -2.05 -5.50
N MET A 438 -21.96 -2.52 -6.17
CA MET A 438 -20.64 -2.71 -5.56
C MET A 438 -20.07 -1.39 -5.02
N GLN A 439 -20.22 -0.29 -5.77
CA GLN A 439 -19.80 1.04 -5.36
C GLN A 439 -20.61 1.55 -4.15
N ARG A 440 -21.95 1.41 -4.18
CA ARG A 440 -22.81 1.76 -3.05
C ARG A 440 -22.41 1.00 -1.79
N ASP A 441 -22.30 -0.33 -1.88
CA ASP A 441 -22.02 -1.19 -0.73
C ASP A 441 -20.60 -0.94 -0.18
N GLY A 442 -19.61 -0.78 -1.07
CA GLY A 442 -18.23 -0.54 -0.69
C GLY A 442 -18.05 0.82 0.00
N ILE A 443 -18.64 1.88 -0.56
CA ILE A 443 -18.60 3.23 0.05
C ILE A 443 -19.37 3.23 1.37
N GLN A 444 -20.54 2.59 1.46
CA GLN A 444 -21.26 2.44 2.73
C GLN A 444 -20.43 1.73 3.81
N LYS A 445 -19.67 0.69 3.46
CA LYS A 445 -18.76 0.02 4.41
C LYS A 445 -17.66 0.97 4.92
N ILE A 446 -17.17 1.88 4.08
CA ILE A 446 -16.20 2.90 4.48
C ILE A 446 -16.87 3.93 5.40
N LEU A 447 -18.00 4.51 4.99
CA LEU A 447 -18.75 5.49 5.77
C LEU A 447 -19.13 4.95 7.15
N LYS A 448 -19.63 3.70 7.22
CA LYS A 448 -19.94 3.04 8.49
C LYS A 448 -18.70 2.91 9.40
N ARG A 449 -17.53 2.56 8.83
CA ARG A 449 -16.27 2.43 9.59
C ARG A 449 -15.85 3.75 10.23
N TYR A 450 -16.06 4.87 9.55
CA TYR A 450 -15.64 6.20 10.02
C TYR A 450 -16.78 7.02 10.64
N SER A 451 -17.97 6.45 10.81
CA SER A 451 -19.16 7.16 11.32
C SER A 451 -19.01 7.82 12.70
N ALA A 452 -18.14 7.27 13.56
CA ALA A 452 -17.81 7.80 14.88
C ALA A 452 -16.36 8.33 14.96
N SER A 453 -15.72 8.53 13.80
CA SER A 453 -14.34 9.01 13.68
C SER A 453 -14.29 10.52 13.45
N PRO A 454 -13.23 11.22 13.90
CA PRO A 454 -12.95 12.59 13.47
C PRO A 454 -12.47 12.69 12.00
N THR A 455 -12.14 11.58 11.35
CA THR A 455 -11.65 11.55 9.96
C THR A 455 -12.75 11.97 8.99
N ALA A 456 -12.47 12.99 8.17
CA ALA A 456 -13.36 13.41 7.10
C ALA A 456 -13.33 12.43 5.92
N ILE A 457 -14.49 12.19 5.30
CA ILE A 457 -14.60 11.39 4.09
C ILE A 457 -14.89 12.32 2.92
N VAL A 458 -14.06 12.27 1.89
CA VAL A 458 -14.18 13.11 0.71
C VAL A 458 -14.56 12.23 -0.48
N LEU A 459 -15.82 12.28 -0.88
CA LEU A 459 -16.32 11.63 -2.08
C LEU A 459 -15.97 12.49 -3.29
N THR A 460 -15.21 11.93 -4.23
CA THR A 460 -14.79 12.64 -5.45
C THR A 460 -15.20 11.85 -6.69
N PRO A 461 -15.77 12.47 -7.73
CA PRO A 461 -15.87 11.81 -9.01
C PRO A 461 -14.47 11.61 -9.58
N VAL A 462 -14.35 10.67 -10.51
CA VAL A 462 -13.18 10.52 -11.38
C VAL A 462 -13.54 10.93 -12.80
N PRO A 463 -12.58 11.45 -13.59
CA PRO A 463 -12.83 11.82 -14.98
C PRO A 463 -13.39 10.65 -15.77
N ARG A 464 -14.45 10.88 -16.57
CA ARG A 464 -15.20 9.79 -17.21
C ARG A 464 -14.52 9.25 -18.47
N GLY A 465 -13.56 9.98 -19.03
CA GLY A 465 -12.81 9.58 -20.21
C GLY A 465 -12.67 10.72 -21.22
N PRO A 466 -11.85 10.55 -22.25
CA PRO A 466 -11.52 11.58 -23.24
C PRO A 466 -12.68 11.97 -24.17
N PHE A 467 -13.78 11.22 -24.16
CA PHE A 467 -14.94 11.41 -25.04
C PHE A 467 -16.25 11.69 -24.27
N ALA A 468 -16.20 11.78 -22.94
CA ALA A 468 -17.39 11.89 -22.12
C ALA A 468 -18.12 13.24 -22.25
N GLY A 469 -17.45 14.28 -22.77
CA GLY A 469 -18.09 15.54 -23.13
C GLY A 469 -18.96 15.48 -24.40
N LEU A 470 -18.94 14.37 -25.15
CA LEU A 470 -19.73 14.23 -26.38
C LEU A 470 -21.18 13.82 -26.06
N PRO A 471 -22.19 14.46 -26.69
CA PRO A 471 -23.60 14.07 -26.53
C PRO A 471 -23.83 12.58 -26.84
N GLY A 472 -24.38 11.82 -25.88
CA GLY A 472 -24.66 10.39 -26.04
C GLY A 472 -23.46 9.45 -25.84
N ALA A 473 -22.26 9.99 -25.62
CA ALA A 473 -21.07 9.23 -25.24
C ALA A 473 -20.91 9.15 -23.71
N SER A 474 -21.32 10.19 -22.98
CA SER A 474 -21.35 10.18 -21.52
C SER A 474 -22.47 9.28 -21.01
N MET A 475 -22.14 8.35 -20.13
CA MET A 475 -23.15 7.81 -19.24
C MET A 475 -23.26 8.74 -18.03
N THR A 476 -24.36 9.50 -17.97
CA THR A 476 -24.72 10.31 -16.81
C THR A 476 -25.10 9.41 -15.66
N PHE A 477 -24.11 9.03 -14.85
CA PHE A 477 -24.37 8.27 -13.63
C PHE A 477 -24.47 9.21 -12.46
N HIS A 478 -25.71 9.43 -12.01
CA HIS A 478 -25.93 10.07 -10.72
C HIS A 478 -25.50 9.10 -9.64
N ALA A 479 -24.54 9.54 -8.84
CA ALA A 479 -24.09 8.78 -7.69
C ALA A 479 -25.22 8.71 -6.66
N ALA A 480 -26.06 7.66 -6.78
CA ALA A 480 -27.15 7.39 -5.85
C ALA A 480 -26.58 6.79 -4.55
N PHE A 481 -25.91 7.65 -3.77
CA PHE A 481 -25.62 7.36 -2.39
C PHE A 481 -26.89 7.58 -1.58
N PRO A 482 -27.33 6.62 -0.76
CA PRO A 482 -28.42 6.90 0.17
C PRO A 482 -28.04 8.12 1.00
N THR A 483 -29.01 9.02 1.20
CA THR A 483 -28.88 10.18 2.07
C THR A 483 -28.42 9.70 3.43
N VAL A 484 -27.11 9.78 3.68
CA VAL A 484 -26.57 9.57 5.01
C VAL A 484 -27.04 10.77 5.81
N PRO A 485 -27.75 10.58 6.95
CA PRO A 485 -28.11 11.70 7.81
C PRO A 485 -26.81 12.45 8.09
N THR A 486 -26.77 13.71 7.67
CA THR A 486 -25.64 14.64 7.63
C THR A 486 -24.67 14.42 8.78
N GLN A 487 -23.77 13.43 8.62
CA GLN A 487 -22.64 13.24 9.51
C GLN A 487 -21.66 14.31 9.12
N LYS A 488 -21.24 15.08 10.12
CA LYS A 488 -20.55 16.38 10.07
C LYS A 488 -19.21 16.41 9.30
N ALA A 489 -18.83 15.34 8.60
CA ALA A 489 -17.51 15.17 7.99
C ALA A 489 -17.51 14.50 6.60
N VAL A 490 -18.64 14.38 5.91
CA VAL A 490 -18.67 13.89 4.51
C VAL A 490 -18.75 15.06 3.54
N LEU A 491 -17.67 15.29 2.79
CA LEU A 491 -17.60 16.23 1.67
C LEU A 491 -17.85 15.46 0.37
N SER A 492 -18.81 15.89 -0.45
CA SER A 492 -18.98 15.37 -1.81
C SER A 492 -18.69 16.46 -2.81
N LEU A 493 -17.75 16.21 -3.72
CA LEU A 493 -17.48 17.11 -4.83
C LEU A 493 -18.58 16.96 -5.91
N PRO A 494 -18.95 18.05 -6.62
CA PRO A 494 -19.90 17.98 -7.73
C PRO A 494 -19.44 17.00 -8.82
N GLU A 495 -20.37 16.29 -9.47
CA GLU A 495 -20.04 15.31 -10.52
C GLU A 495 -19.24 15.91 -11.68
N GLN A 496 -19.49 17.20 -11.99
CA GLN A 496 -18.89 17.93 -13.11
C GLN A 496 -17.49 18.49 -12.78
N THR A 497 -16.97 18.25 -11.57
CA THR A 497 -15.71 18.86 -11.07
C THR A 497 -14.54 18.67 -12.05
N PHE A 498 -14.51 17.56 -12.79
CA PHE A 498 -13.41 17.22 -13.70
C PHE A 498 -13.80 17.19 -15.19
N ASP A 499 -14.95 17.76 -15.58
CA ASP A 499 -15.40 17.79 -16.98
C ASP A 499 -14.38 18.45 -17.91
N PHE A 500 -13.60 19.41 -17.41
CA PHE A 500 -12.57 20.09 -18.19
C PHE A 500 -11.43 19.16 -18.66
N LEU A 501 -11.26 18.01 -17.99
CA LEU A 501 -10.26 17.01 -18.36
C LEU A 501 -10.73 16.07 -19.47
N GLU A 502 -12.02 16.05 -19.82
CA GLU A 502 -12.65 15.05 -20.71
C GLU A 502 -12.37 15.29 -22.19
N LYS A 503 -11.08 15.39 -22.52
CA LYS A 503 -10.57 15.65 -23.87
C LYS A 503 -9.29 14.85 -24.15
N PRO A 504 -9.05 14.43 -25.41
CA PRO A 504 -7.90 13.59 -25.79
C PRO A 504 -6.53 14.10 -25.35
N GLU A 505 -6.31 15.41 -25.21
CA GLU A 505 -5.03 15.99 -24.79
C GLU A 505 -4.65 15.71 -23.33
N TYR A 506 -5.58 15.22 -22.51
CA TYR A 506 -5.35 14.90 -21.09
C TYR A 506 -5.21 13.40 -20.82
N TYR A 507 -5.27 12.55 -21.84
CA TYR A 507 -5.27 11.10 -21.70
C TYR A 507 -4.20 10.46 -22.57
N PHE A 508 -3.50 9.43 -22.05
CA PHE A 508 -2.56 8.66 -22.87
C PHE A 508 -3.19 7.43 -23.53
N ASP A 509 -4.38 7.02 -23.06
CA ASP A 509 -5.20 5.96 -23.65
C ASP A 509 -6.70 6.30 -23.50
N GLY A 510 -7.60 5.32 -23.68
CA GLY A 510 -9.05 5.54 -23.57
C GLY A 510 -9.59 5.81 -22.16
N LEU A 511 -8.80 5.61 -21.10
CA LEU A 511 -9.28 5.61 -19.72
C LEU A 511 -8.41 6.40 -18.73
N HIS A 512 -7.12 6.50 -18.99
CA HIS A 512 -6.12 6.97 -18.04
C HIS A 512 -5.52 8.33 -18.43
N LEU A 513 -5.43 9.23 -17.45
CA LEU A 513 -4.86 10.55 -17.62
C LEU A 513 -3.36 10.48 -17.93
N ASN A 514 -2.89 11.36 -18.83
CA ASN A 514 -1.47 11.61 -19.04
C ASN A 514 -0.91 12.57 -17.96
N ALA A 515 0.38 12.92 -18.03
CA ALA A 515 1.03 13.81 -17.08
C ALA A 515 0.32 15.17 -16.94
N LYS A 516 -0.14 15.75 -18.07
CA LYS A 516 -0.90 16.99 -18.09
C LYS A 516 -2.26 16.84 -17.40
N GLY A 517 -2.98 15.76 -17.69
CA GLY A 517 -4.26 15.44 -17.05
C GLY A 517 -4.11 15.19 -15.55
N ARG A 518 -3.08 14.42 -15.16
CA ARG A 518 -2.72 14.13 -13.76
C ARG A 518 -2.46 15.39 -12.96
N GLN A 519 -1.73 16.35 -13.55
CA GLN A 519 -1.47 17.64 -12.93
C GLN A 519 -2.79 18.40 -12.70
N GLY A 520 -3.60 18.60 -13.74
CA GLY A 520 -4.88 19.32 -13.62
C GLY A 520 -5.87 18.66 -12.66
N PHE A 521 -5.94 17.32 -12.65
CA PHE A 521 -6.74 16.55 -11.70
C PHE A 521 -6.27 16.79 -10.26
N THR A 522 -4.97 16.70 -10.02
CA THR A 522 -4.38 16.89 -8.69
C THR A 522 -4.59 18.31 -8.19
N GLU A 523 -4.31 19.33 -9.02
CA GLU A 523 -4.49 20.74 -8.68
C GLU A 523 -5.94 21.04 -8.30
N THR A 524 -6.90 20.56 -9.10
CA THR A 524 -8.33 20.80 -8.86
C THR A 524 -8.79 20.11 -7.58
N LEU A 525 -8.43 18.84 -7.37
CA LEU A 525 -8.80 18.10 -6.16
C LEU A 525 -8.24 18.77 -4.89
N VAL A 526 -6.97 19.19 -4.92
CA VAL A 526 -6.33 19.86 -3.78
C VAL A 526 -6.97 21.22 -3.51
N ALA A 527 -7.27 22.00 -4.54
CA ALA A 527 -7.94 23.29 -4.40
C ALA A 527 -9.33 23.13 -3.75
N GLN A 528 -10.11 22.15 -4.19
CA GLN A 528 -11.43 21.85 -3.60
C GLN A 528 -11.30 21.42 -2.13
N LEU A 529 -10.33 20.57 -1.81
CA LEU A 529 -10.05 20.15 -0.43
C LEU A 529 -9.70 21.36 0.43
N VAL A 530 -8.63 22.08 0.10
CA VAL A 530 -8.12 23.22 0.89
C VAL A 530 -9.18 24.29 1.08
N GLY A 531 -9.94 24.62 0.03
CA GLY A 531 -11.04 25.60 0.12
C GLY A 531 -12.12 25.20 1.11
N HIS A 532 -12.50 23.92 1.14
CA HIS A 532 -13.45 23.40 2.13
C HIS A 532 -12.89 23.37 3.55
N LEU A 533 -11.58 23.22 3.70
CA LEU A 533 -10.96 23.16 5.04
C LEU A 533 -10.90 24.54 5.66
N GLN A 534 -10.60 25.56 4.86
CA GLN A 534 -10.55 26.94 5.31
C GLN A 534 -11.94 27.48 5.70
N SER A 535 -12.99 27.10 4.96
CA SER A 535 -14.36 27.48 5.32
C SER A 535 -14.83 26.83 6.62
N ALA A 536 -14.50 25.55 6.85
CA ALA A 536 -14.85 24.84 8.08
C ALA A 536 -14.15 25.41 9.33
N ASP A 537 -12.88 25.84 9.21
CA ASP A 537 -12.15 26.49 10.30
C ASP A 537 -12.70 27.91 10.57
N SER A 538 -13.19 28.62 9.54
CA SER A 538 -13.75 29.98 9.66
C SER A 538 -15.12 30.00 10.36
N ASP A 539 -16.00 29.03 10.06
CA ASP A 539 -17.31 28.91 10.72
C ASP A 539 -17.20 28.49 12.20
N GLY A 540 -16.08 27.89 12.60
CA GLY A 540 -15.77 27.58 14.00
C GLY A 540 -15.35 28.78 14.83
N GLN A 541 -14.94 29.89 14.20
CA GLN A 541 -14.36 31.05 14.89
C GLN A 541 -15.39 32.16 15.19
N LEU A 542 -16.61 32.07 14.66
CA LEU A 542 -17.70 33.03 14.89
C LEU A 542 -18.48 32.83 16.22
N HIS A 543 -18.10 31.85 17.06
CA HIS A 543 -18.79 31.59 18.33
C HIS A 543 -17.98 31.84 19.61
N SER A 544 -16.81 32.46 19.53
CA SER A 544 -16.03 32.78 20.74
C SER A 544 -15.48 34.20 20.73
N ASP A 545 -16.33 35.20 20.46
CA ASP A 545 -16.06 36.59 20.84
C ASP A 545 -17.38 37.38 20.98
N SER A 546 -18.20 37.01 21.96
CA SER A 546 -19.12 37.97 22.58
C SER A 546 -18.87 37.96 24.07
N LYS A 547 -17.99 38.88 24.47
CA LYS A 547 -17.68 39.22 25.84
C LYS A 547 -18.96 39.53 26.59
N THR A 548 -19.09 38.85 27.73
CA THR A 548 -19.92 39.19 28.86
C THR A 548 -19.73 40.67 29.21
N VAL A 549 -20.72 41.51 28.93
CA VAL A 549 -20.92 42.78 29.64
C VAL A 549 -22.21 42.65 30.40
N ALA A 550 -22.07 42.44 31.70
CA ALA A 550 -23.16 42.43 32.65
C ALA A 550 -23.80 43.83 32.72
N GLY A 551 -25.07 43.91 32.32
CA GLY A 551 -25.94 45.05 32.54
C GLY A 551 -27.14 44.64 33.38
N ARG A 552 -27.00 44.80 34.70
CA ARG A 552 -28.10 44.81 35.68
C ARG A 552 -29.03 45.97 35.31
N PHE A 553 -30.32 45.75 35.06
CA PHE A 553 -31.42 46.62 35.52
C PHE A 553 -32.77 45.91 35.36
N SER A 554 -33.61 46.09 36.38
CA SER A 554 -34.90 45.47 36.63
C SER A 554 -36.05 46.40 36.25
N SER A 555 -37.27 45.83 36.17
CA SER A 555 -38.60 46.44 35.99
C SER A 555 -38.97 46.92 34.57
N GLY A 556 -40.17 46.69 34.01
CA GLY A 556 -41.35 45.96 34.47
C GLY A 556 -42.51 46.07 33.45
N ILE A 557 -43.48 45.16 33.59
CA ILE A 557 -44.94 45.32 33.38
C ILE A 557 -45.55 45.27 31.95
N HIS A 558 -46.56 44.38 31.85
CA HIS A 558 -47.71 44.23 30.91
C HIS A 558 -47.48 43.81 29.45
N GLY A 559 -48.23 42.88 28.85
CA GLY A 559 -49.41 42.12 29.30
C GLY A 559 -49.90 41.12 28.22
N SER A 560 -50.68 40.14 28.70
CA SER A 560 -51.81 39.39 28.08
C SER A 560 -52.18 39.77 26.62
N GLY A 561 -52.52 38.89 25.67
CA GLY A 561 -53.02 37.51 25.73
C GLY A 561 -54.05 37.29 24.60
N ASN A 562 -54.34 36.02 24.31
CA ASN A 562 -55.52 35.48 23.59
C ASN A 562 -55.62 35.63 22.05
N ARG A 563 -55.68 34.49 21.32
CA ARG A 563 -56.90 33.80 20.76
C ARG A 563 -57.44 34.50 19.49
N SER A 564 -57.95 33.87 18.44
CA SER A 564 -58.41 32.50 18.12
C SER A 564 -58.90 32.53 16.67
N SER A 565 -58.97 31.36 16.00
CA SER A 565 -59.90 30.99 14.91
C SER A 565 -59.72 31.68 13.55
N ARG A 566 -59.98 31.06 12.39
CA ARG A 566 -60.80 29.88 12.05
C ARG A 566 -60.49 29.47 10.59
N ASP A 567 -60.52 28.17 10.33
CA ASP A 567 -61.12 27.42 9.21
C ASP A 567 -61.10 28.01 7.78
N ASN A 568 -60.59 27.24 6.80
CA ASN A 568 -61.45 26.31 6.03
C ASN A 568 -60.70 25.50 4.95
N HIS A 569 -61.20 24.28 4.77
CA HIS A 569 -60.98 23.33 3.68
C HIS A 569 -61.10 23.92 2.26
N ILE A 570 -60.44 23.28 1.28
CA ILE A 570 -61.06 22.75 0.04
C ILE A 570 -60.10 21.72 -0.62
N SER A 571 -60.65 20.54 -0.92
CA SER A 571 -60.11 19.49 -1.79
C SER A 571 -60.20 19.90 -3.26
N ASN A 572 -59.28 19.41 -4.13
CA ASN A 572 -59.69 18.52 -5.23
C ASN A 572 -58.53 17.92 -6.04
N LYS A 573 -58.90 16.78 -6.62
CA LYS A 573 -58.16 15.71 -7.28
C LYS A 573 -58.28 15.84 -8.81
N LEU A 574 -57.26 15.33 -9.54
CA LEU A 574 -57.27 14.83 -10.94
C LEU A 574 -57.46 15.90 -12.04
N MET A 575 -56.88 15.82 -13.25
CA MET A 575 -56.65 14.67 -14.13
C MET A 575 -55.80 15.09 -15.35
N ASN A 576 -55.05 14.14 -15.95
CA ASN A 576 -54.66 14.01 -17.38
C ASN A 576 -53.86 15.16 -18.06
N GLU A 577 -53.06 15.00 -19.11
CA GLU A 577 -52.97 13.97 -20.17
C GLU A 577 -51.59 14.07 -20.89
N ALA A 578 -51.41 13.15 -21.85
CA ALA A 578 -50.22 12.82 -22.63
C ALA A 578 -49.59 13.94 -23.49
N ASN A 579 -48.25 13.90 -23.61
CA ASN A 579 -47.50 13.78 -24.88
C ASN A 579 -46.05 13.38 -24.62
#